data_AF-A0A9D8BLF8-F1
#
_entry.id   AF-A0A9D8BLF8-F1
#
_cell.length_a   1.000
_cell.length_b   1.000
_cell.length_c   1.000
_cell.angle_alpha   90.00
_cell.angle_beta   90.00
_cell.angle_gamma   90.00
#
_symmetry.space_group_name_H-M   'P 1'
#
loop_
_entity.id
_entity.type
_entity.pdbx_description
1 polymer ?
#
loop_
_entity_poly.entity_id
_entity_poly.type
_entity_poly.pdbx_seq_one_letter_code
_entity_poly.pdbx_strand_id
1 'polypeptide(L)' 'KALAQKFINYILDAKVSADLINATHYPHPIPSALQYVDALVQQNPSVFIPEKDLKKLHFVMDLGDNVSLYDEAWQEIKR' A
#
# COMPACT_ATOMS: atom_id res chain seq x y z
N LYS A 1 -8.92 14.80 -17.11
CA LYS A 1 -9.74 13.64 -16.66
C LYS A 1 -9.45 12.37 -17.47
N ALA A 2 -9.62 12.36 -18.80
CA ALA A 2 -9.46 11.14 -19.60
C ALA A 2 -8.09 10.45 -19.48
N LEU A 3 -6.97 11.21 -19.54
CA LEU A 3 -5.63 10.62 -19.35
C LEU A 3 -5.41 10.05 -17.95
N ALA A 4 -5.92 10.72 -16.91
CA ALA A 4 -5.83 10.23 -15.54
C ALA A 4 -6.56 8.89 -15.38
N GLN A 5 -7.75 8.75 -15.98
CA GLN A 5 -8.49 7.48 -15.97
C GLN A 5 -7.77 6.39 -16.75
N LYS A 6 -7.15 6.71 -17.89
CA LYS A 6 -6.31 5.76 -18.62
C LYS A 6 -5.11 5.30 -17.79
N PHE A 7 -4.49 6.22 -17.06
CA PHE A 7 -3.38 5.88 -16.17
C PHE A 7 -3.84 4.98 -15.00
N ILE A 8 -4.98 5.29 -14.37
CA ILE A 8 -5.58 4.43 -13.35
C ILE A 8 -5.82 3.03 -13.91
N ASN A 9 -6.41 2.91 -15.10
CA ASN A 9 -6.61 1.61 -15.74
C ASN A 9 -5.29 0.87 -16.02
N TYR A 10 -4.24 1.60 -16.40
CA TYR A 10 -2.92 1.01 -16.64
C TYR A 10 -2.32 0.43 -15.37
N ILE A 11 -2.31 1.17 -14.26
CA ILE A 11 -1.75 0.65 -12.99
C ILE A 11 -2.62 -0.45 -12.37
N LEU A 12 -3.91 -0.52 -12.71
CA LEU A 12 -4.82 -1.60 -12.27
C LEU A 12 -4.68 -2.89 -13.11
N ASP A 13 -3.93 -2.88 -14.22
CA ASP A 13 -3.61 -4.11 -14.96
C ASP A 13 -2.80 -5.07 -14.09
N ALA A 14 -3.08 -6.37 -14.21
CA ALA A 14 -2.50 -7.38 -13.34
C ALA A 14 -0.97 -7.51 -13.50
N LYS A 15 -0.45 -7.39 -14.71
CA LYS A 15 1.00 -7.51 -14.97
C LYS A 15 1.73 -6.24 -14.53
N VAL A 16 1.16 -5.08 -14.88
CA VAL A 16 1.70 -3.79 -14.44
C VAL A 16 1.73 -3.69 -12.91
N SER A 17 0.66 -4.14 -12.24
CA SER A 17 0.63 -4.22 -10.78
C SER A 17 1.68 -5.17 -10.21
N ALA A 18 1.90 -6.32 -10.83
CA ALA A 18 2.95 -7.24 -10.38
C ALA A 18 4.35 -6.65 -10.55
N ASP A 19 4.62 -5.97 -11.67
CA ASP A 19 5.88 -5.25 -11.89
C ASP A 19 6.10 -4.20 -10.79
N LEU A 20 5.05 -3.46 -10.40
CA LEU A 20 5.09 -2.49 -9.31
C LEU A 20 5.33 -3.16 -7.94
N ILE A 21 4.66 -4.27 -7.65
CA ILE A 21 4.88 -5.05 -6.41
C ILE A 21 6.33 -5.55 -6.36
N ASN A 22 6.84 -6.14 -7.44
CA ASN A 22 8.20 -6.67 -7.49
C ASN A 22 9.25 -5.57 -7.32
N ALA A 23 9.02 -4.38 -7.87
CA ALA A 23 9.93 -3.25 -7.74
C ALA A 23 9.88 -2.58 -6.36
N THR A 24 8.68 -2.39 -5.80
CA THR A 24 8.47 -1.59 -4.58
C THR A 24 8.38 -2.42 -3.31
N HIS A 25 8.14 -3.73 -3.43
CA HIS A 25 7.85 -4.63 -2.32
C HIS A 25 6.63 -4.19 -1.49
N TYR A 26 5.71 -3.45 -2.10
CA TYR A 26 4.46 -3.02 -1.47
C TYR A 26 3.27 -3.81 -2.04
N PRO A 27 2.44 -4.46 -1.20
CA PRO A 27 1.32 -5.25 -1.69
C PRO A 27 0.22 -4.35 -2.28
N HIS A 28 -0.33 -4.74 -3.43
CA HIS A 28 -1.47 -4.05 -4.06
C HIS A 28 -2.77 -4.85 -3.90
N PRO A 29 -3.95 -4.20 -3.82
CA PRO A 29 -5.25 -4.87 -3.66
C PRO A 29 -5.81 -5.44 -4.98
N ILE A 30 -4.97 -6.12 -5.77
CA ILE A 30 -5.31 -6.66 -7.10
C ILE A 30 -4.98 -8.15 -7.10
N PRO A 31 -5.92 -9.04 -6.71
CA PRO A 31 -5.65 -10.46 -6.52
C PRO A 31 -5.13 -11.17 -7.79
N SER A 32 -5.57 -10.72 -8.97
CA SER A 32 -5.13 -11.27 -10.26
C SER A 32 -3.65 -11.03 -10.56
N ALA A 33 -3.00 -10.05 -9.91
CA ALA A 33 -1.59 -9.75 -10.07
C ALA A 33 -0.69 -10.80 -9.40
N LEU A 34 -1.17 -11.48 -8.35
CA LEU A 34 -0.37 -12.38 -7.51
C LEU A 34 0.29 -13.53 -8.29
N GLN A 35 -0.33 -13.96 -9.40
CA GLN A 35 0.24 -15.01 -10.26
C GLN A 35 1.50 -14.56 -11.04
N TYR A 36 1.75 -13.26 -11.13
CA TYR A 36 2.88 -12.65 -11.84
C TYR A 36 3.93 -12.06 -10.89
N VAL A 37 3.69 -12.11 -9.57
CA VAL A 37 4.63 -11.63 -8.55
C VAL A 37 5.73 -12.67 -8.35
N ASP A 38 6.97 -12.21 -8.19
CA ASP A 38 8.10 -13.09 -7.95
C ASP A 38 7.90 -13.92 -6.68
N ALA A 39 8.20 -15.22 -6.75
CA ALA A 39 7.97 -16.14 -5.64
C ALA A 39 8.66 -15.70 -4.33
N LEU A 40 9.84 -15.08 -4.42
CA LEU A 40 10.56 -14.53 -3.26
C LEU A 40 9.82 -13.35 -2.62
N VAL A 41 9.17 -12.51 -3.42
CA VAL A 41 8.37 -11.37 -2.93
C VAL A 41 7.06 -11.89 -2.34
N GLN A 42 6.40 -12.84 -3.01
CA GLN A 42 5.14 -13.43 -2.57
C GLN A 42 5.27 -14.17 -1.23
N GLN A 43 6.41 -14.81 -0.99
CA GLN A 43 6.69 -15.56 0.24
C GLN A 43 7.24 -14.69 1.37
N ASN A 44 7.55 -13.41 1.13
CA ASN A 44 8.08 -12.52 2.14
C ASN A 44 6.95 -12.06 3.10
N PRO A 45 6.97 -12.48 4.39
CA PRO A 45 5.90 -12.16 5.34
C PRO A 45 5.90 -10.68 5.77
N SER A 46 6.94 -9.92 5.45
CA SER A 46 6.95 -8.46 5.64
C SER A 46 6.24 -7.72 4.50
N VAL A 47 6.08 -8.35 3.34
CA VAL A 47 5.32 -7.83 2.19
C VAL A 47 3.89 -8.34 2.23
N PHE A 48 3.71 -9.66 2.28
CA PHE A 48 2.40 -10.31 2.40
C PHE A 48 2.22 -10.83 3.82
N ILE A 49 1.68 -9.96 4.68
CA ILE A 49 1.56 -10.21 6.12
C ILE A 49 0.59 -11.37 6.40
N PRO A 50 0.98 -12.37 7.23
CA PRO A 50 0.08 -13.44 7.63
C PRO A 50 -1.18 -12.94 8.35
N GLU A 51 -2.31 -13.61 8.13
CA GLU A 51 -3.62 -13.19 8.69
C GLU A 51 -3.61 -13.04 10.22
N LYS A 52 -2.88 -13.91 10.94
CA LYS A 52 -2.73 -13.86 12.40
C LYS A 52 -2.09 -12.54 12.89
N ASP A 53 -1.25 -11.93 12.05
CA ASP A 53 -0.51 -10.72 12.38
C ASP A 53 -1.23 -9.48 11.83
N LEU A 54 -1.92 -9.59 10.69
CA LEU A 54 -2.83 -8.55 10.18
C LEU A 54 -3.88 -8.11 11.22
N LYS A 55 -4.39 -9.04 12.04
CA LYS A 55 -5.38 -8.76 13.10
C LYS A 55 -4.87 -7.85 14.23
N LYS A 56 -3.56 -7.64 14.32
CA LYS A 56 -2.92 -6.77 15.32
C LYS A 56 -2.65 -5.36 14.78
N LEU A 57 -2.88 -5.13 13.50
CA LEU A 57 -2.62 -3.85 12.85
C LEU A 57 -3.84 -2.94 12.94
N HIS A 58 -3.60 -1.64 12.83
CA HIS A 58 -4.63 -0.62 12.81
C HIS A 58 -4.48 0.25 11.57
N PHE A 59 -5.61 0.60 10.96
CA PHE A 59 -5.63 1.65 9.95
C PHE A 59 -5.42 3.00 10.60
N VAL A 60 -4.66 3.86 9.93
CA VAL A 60 -4.66 5.30 10.24
C VAL A 60 -6.01 5.84 9.77
N MET A 61 -6.78 6.38 10.71
CA MET A 61 -8.11 6.90 10.46
C MET A 61 -8.06 8.38 10.12
N ASP A 62 -9.04 8.86 9.36
CA ASP A 62 -9.27 10.29 9.18
C ASP A 62 -9.70 10.91 10.52
N LEU A 63 -8.95 11.93 10.95
CA LEU A 63 -9.17 12.65 12.22
C LEU A 63 -9.96 13.94 12.03
N GLY A 64 -10.26 14.33 10.78
CA GLY A 64 -10.88 15.61 10.45
C GLY A 64 -10.07 16.78 11.00
N ASP A 65 -10.76 17.73 11.64
CA ASP A 65 -10.15 18.95 12.18
C ASP A 65 -9.10 18.69 13.27
N ASN A 66 -9.10 17.50 13.90
CA ASN A 66 -8.13 17.15 14.94
C ASN A 66 -6.74 16.82 14.39
N VAL A 67 -6.55 16.71 13.07
CA VAL A 67 -5.23 16.40 12.47
C VAL A 67 -4.16 17.43 12.87
N SER A 68 -4.54 18.70 13.04
CA SER A 68 -3.62 19.78 13.40
C SER A 68 -2.95 19.56 14.76
N LEU A 69 -3.67 18.98 15.73
CA LEU A 69 -3.13 18.69 17.06
C LEU A 69 -1.96 17.70 16.99
N TYR A 70 -2.06 16.70 16.12
CA TYR A 70 -1.01 15.70 15.93
C TYR A 70 0.18 16.29 15.15
N ASP A 71 -0.07 17.12 14.14
CA ASP A 71 0.98 17.80 13.39
C ASP A 71 1.79 18.76 14.27
N GLU A 72 1.12 19.54 15.12
CA GLU A 72 1.78 20.45 16.08
C GLU A 72 2.67 19.70 17.05
N ALA A 73 2.13 18.66 17.70
CA ALA A 73 2.90 17.80 18.59
C ALA A 73 4.12 17.17 17.88
N TRP A 74 3.97 16.76 16.62
CA TRP A 74 5.09 16.22 15.84
C TRP A 74 6.17 17.27 15.55
N GLN A 75 5.80 18.52 15.26
CA GLN A 75 6.78 19.59 15.06
C GLN A 75 7.56 19.90 16.33
N GLU A 76 6.93 19.83 17.51
CA GLU A 76 7.64 20.01 18.78
C GLU A 76 8.67 18.90 19.02
N ILE A 77 8.32 17.64 18.74
CA ILE A 77 9.22 16.49 18.90
C ILE A 77 10.40 16.55 17.92
N LYS A 78 10.15 16.99 16.67
CA LYS A 78 11.15 17.00 15.61
C LYS A 78 12.25 18.06 15.78
N ARG A 79 11.96 19.15 16.49
CA ARG A 79 12.90 20.26 16.71
C ARG A 79 14.04 19.87 17.64
#